data_AF-D6ACL5-F1
#
_entry.id   AF-D6ACL5-F1
#
_cell.length_a   1.000
_cell.length_b   1.000
_cell.length_c   1.000
_cell.angle_alpha   90.00
_cell.angle_beta   90.00
_cell.angle_gamma   90.00
#
_symmetry.space_group_name_H-M   'P 1'
#
loop_
_entity.id
_entity.type
_entity.pdbx_description
1 polymer ?
#
loop_
_entity_poly.entity_id
_entity_poly.type
_entity_poly.pdbx_seq_one_letter_code
_entity_poly.pdbx_strand_id
1 'polypeptide(L)'
;MPAQHKLHPVPYGRVVLDEQHMRHGPDYAHAPDSPASPSPGHRRRSEALLRSHHVPMDRPSSSAASVRSMSFPTTAGLRLAALVAVPVLALSVACGGSDDAAGTRSHDAIADVPSPKAEPSTDGNTKEKASPSAKPAGQSAFYDAQVAFVRCMRSKGGYQDYPDPKLSGHLDWTKINEIGSRPGRNEGIKAGKNNACVDELQAAMAVEPKRDQQKAYESMLAHAQCMRDNGISRFTNPVMSGGNAIPGGDPNPGSPVYDPESPAYKEAREACKTKLLDGLDGMQ
;
A
#
# COMPACT_ATOMS: atom_id res chain seq x y z
N MET A 1 -55.87 9.18 -25.38
CA MET A 1 -55.21 7.95 -25.85
C MET A 1 -53.86 8.32 -26.44
N PRO A 2 -52.71 7.96 -25.84
CA PRO A 2 -51.40 8.18 -26.43
C PRO A 2 -51.01 7.05 -27.40
N ALA A 3 -50.37 7.39 -28.51
CA ALA A 3 -49.95 6.45 -29.53
C ALA A 3 -48.71 5.63 -29.10
N GLN A 4 -48.67 4.35 -29.47
CA GLN A 4 -47.54 3.48 -29.16
C GLN A 4 -46.47 3.53 -30.25
N HIS A 5 -45.26 3.97 -29.90
CA HIS A 5 -44.09 3.83 -30.75
C HIS A 5 -43.55 2.39 -30.70
N LYS A 6 -43.64 1.66 -31.82
CA LYS A 6 -42.95 0.38 -31.99
C LYS A 6 -41.46 0.63 -32.21
N LEU A 7 -40.63 0.15 -31.28
CA LEU A 7 -39.19 -0.03 -31.50
C LEU A 7 -38.95 -1.38 -32.20
N HIS A 8 -38.26 -1.35 -33.34
CA HIS A 8 -37.80 -2.56 -34.03
C HIS A 8 -36.41 -2.97 -33.50
N PRO A 9 -36.17 -4.28 -33.26
CA PRO A 9 -34.86 -4.75 -32.82
C PRO A 9 -33.85 -4.74 -33.98
N VAL A 10 -32.63 -4.28 -33.69
CA VAL A 10 -31.49 -4.32 -34.62
C VAL A 10 -30.79 -5.68 -34.49
N PRO A 11 -30.49 -6.40 -35.58
CA PRO A 11 -29.78 -7.68 -35.50
C PRO A 11 -28.30 -7.47 -35.16
N TYR A 12 -27.81 -8.20 -34.16
CA TYR A 12 -26.38 -8.24 -33.83
C TYR A 12 -25.57 -8.92 -34.94
N GLY A 13 -24.54 -8.22 -35.44
CA GLY A 13 -23.60 -8.76 -36.41
C GLY A 13 -22.73 -9.86 -35.81
N ARG A 14 -22.63 -10.99 -36.52
CA ARG A 14 -21.81 -12.16 -36.15
C ARG A 14 -20.35 -11.89 -36.52
N VAL A 15 -19.50 -11.62 -35.53
CA VAL A 15 -18.04 -11.54 -35.75
C VAL A 15 -17.51 -12.95 -36.00
N VAL A 16 -17.00 -13.17 -37.21
CA VAL A 16 -16.24 -14.37 -37.56
C VAL A 16 -14.81 -14.16 -37.07
N LEU A 17 -14.33 -15.03 -36.19
CA LEU A 17 -12.90 -15.09 -35.84
C LEU A 17 -12.17 -15.79 -36.98
N ASP A 18 -11.28 -15.06 -37.65
CA ASP A 18 -10.46 -15.60 -38.73
C ASP A 18 -9.25 -16.34 -38.12
N GLU A 19 -9.25 -17.67 -38.26
CA GLU A 19 -8.26 -18.57 -37.67
C GLU A 19 -7.08 -18.77 -38.62
N GLN A 20 -6.29 -17.72 -38.83
CA GLN A 20 -5.03 -17.80 -39.57
C GLN A 20 -4.10 -16.64 -39.20
N HIS A 21 -3.03 -16.94 -38.45
CA HIS A 21 -1.68 -16.31 -38.48
C HIS A 21 -0.82 -16.92 -37.35
N MET A 22 -0.48 -18.21 -37.49
CA MET A 22 0.34 -18.95 -36.51
C MET A 22 1.49 -19.68 -37.22
N ARG A 23 2.38 -18.91 -37.87
CA ARG A 23 3.70 -19.35 -38.36
C ARG A 23 4.72 -18.20 -38.28
N HIS A 24 5.99 -18.58 -38.12
CA HIS A 24 7.20 -17.74 -37.98
C HIS A 24 7.46 -17.16 -36.58
N GLY A 25 7.87 -18.04 -35.66
CA GLY A 25 8.84 -17.66 -34.64
C GLY A 25 10.26 -17.62 -35.24
N PRO A 26 11.18 -16.78 -34.73
CA PRO A 26 12.54 -16.70 -35.24
C PRO A 26 13.43 -17.85 -34.74
N ASP A 27 14.22 -18.42 -35.64
CA ASP A 27 15.24 -19.43 -35.34
C ASP A 27 16.34 -18.86 -34.43
N TYR A 28 16.36 -19.27 -33.17
CA TYR A 28 17.53 -19.06 -32.30
C TYR A 28 18.56 -20.16 -32.54
N ALA A 29 19.54 -19.83 -33.38
CA ALA A 29 20.67 -20.70 -33.71
C ALA A 29 21.48 -21.13 -32.48
N HIS A 30 22.01 -22.35 -32.52
CA HIS A 30 22.90 -22.90 -31.50
C HIS A 30 24.17 -22.05 -31.28
N ALA A 31 24.52 -21.86 -30.01
CA ALA A 31 25.89 -21.57 -29.59
C ALA A 31 26.41 -22.78 -28.78
N PRO A 32 27.54 -23.41 -29.18
CA PRO A 32 28.08 -24.57 -28.48
C PRO A 32 29.07 -24.20 -27.35
N ASP A 33 29.35 -25.22 -26.53
CA ASP A 33 30.54 -25.42 -25.69
C ASP A 33 30.77 -24.56 -24.44
N SER A 34 30.40 -25.17 -23.30
CA SER A 34 30.98 -24.91 -21.98
C SER A 34 32.44 -25.36 -21.89
N PRO A 35 33.31 -24.62 -21.18
CA PRO A 35 34.51 -25.20 -20.58
C PRO A 35 34.39 -25.38 -19.05
N ALA A 36 34.39 -26.64 -18.66
CA ALA A 36 34.83 -27.26 -17.40
C ALA A 36 35.11 -26.40 -16.13
N SER A 37 34.47 -26.80 -15.02
CA SER A 37 34.91 -26.51 -13.65
C SER A 37 36.25 -27.16 -13.30
N PRO A 38 37.15 -26.48 -12.56
CA PRO A 38 38.26 -27.12 -11.85
C PRO A 38 37.88 -27.49 -10.41
N SER A 39 38.05 -28.77 -10.06
CA SER A 39 37.91 -29.31 -8.70
C SER A 39 39.08 -28.91 -7.77
N PRO A 40 38.92 -28.98 -6.43
CA PRO A 40 39.85 -28.36 -5.48
C PRO A 40 41.14 -29.19 -5.29
N GLY A 41 42.29 -28.51 -5.29
CA GLY A 41 43.61 -29.09 -5.02
C GLY A 41 44.35 -28.35 -3.90
N HIS A 42 44.80 -29.09 -2.88
CA HIS A 42 45.57 -28.56 -1.75
C HIS A 42 46.81 -27.76 -2.18
N ARG A 43 47.07 -26.61 -1.51
CA ARG A 43 48.44 -26.21 -1.15
C ARG A 43 48.55 -25.26 0.04
N ARG A 44 49.14 -25.81 1.11
CA ARG A 44 50.18 -25.25 2.00
C ARG A 44 49.94 -23.90 2.69
N ARG A 45 49.98 -23.98 4.03
CA ARG A 45 50.53 -22.93 4.90
C ARG A 45 51.80 -22.32 4.28
N SER A 46 51.92 -21.00 4.33
CA SER A 46 53.19 -20.29 4.43
C SER A 46 52.95 -19.03 5.24
N GLU A 47 53.47 -18.99 6.46
CA GLU A 47 53.64 -17.75 7.22
C GLU A 47 54.69 -16.90 6.50
N ALA A 48 54.43 -15.60 6.29
CA ALA A 48 55.48 -14.59 6.22
C ALA A 48 54.92 -13.15 6.22
N LEU A 49 55.27 -12.42 7.28
CA LEU A 49 55.75 -11.02 7.29
C LEU A 49 55.04 -9.91 6.49
N LEU A 50 54.67 -8.88 7.26
CA LEU A 50 54.86 -7.44 7.01
C LEU A 50 54.63 -6.88 5.58
N ARG A 51 53.64 -5.97 5.48
CA ARG A 51 53.95 -4.53 5.53
C ARG A 51 52.74 -3.65 5.82
N SER A 52 52.85 -2.85 6.88
CA SER A 52 51.98 -1.71 7.11
C SER A 52 52.21 -0.66 6.01
N HIS A 53 51.18 -0.40 5.19
CA HIS A 53 51.11 0.84 4.41
C HIS A 53 50.06 1.76 5.04
N HIS A 54 50.53 2.55 5.99
CA HIS A 54 49.80 3.68 6.55
C HIS A 54 49.70 4.74 5.44
N VAL A 55 48.50 4.97 4.92
CA VAL A 55 48.23 6.10 4.02
C VAL A 55 47.75 7.26 4.89
N PRO A 56 48.51 8.35 5.04
CA PRO A 56 47.99 9.56 5.66
C PRO A 56 46.98 10.18 4.70
N MET A 57 45.72 10.26 5.11
CA MET A 57 44.74 11.15 4.47
C MET A 57 44.90 12.53 5.07
N ASP A 58 45.53 13.43 4.31
CA ASP A 58 45.68 14.83 4.68
C ASP A 58 44.32 15.53 4.85
N ARG A 59 44.25 16.40 5.87
CA ARG A 59 43.11 17.31 6.09
C ARG A 59 43.26 18.57 5.22
N PRO A 60 42.32 18.88 4.30
CA PRO A 60 41.93 20.26 4.04
C PRO A 60 40.97 20.68 5.17
N SER A 61 41.43 21.49 6.12
CA SER A 61 41.48 22.96 6.03
C SER A 61 40.08 23.59 6.16
N SER A 62 39.80 24.06 7.38
CA SER A 62 38.59 24.80 7.73
C SER A 62 38.58 26.16 7.04
N SER A 63 37.88 26.28 5.91
CA SER A 63 37.49 27.57 5.36
C SER A 63 36.16 28.01 5.97
N ALA A 64 36.23 28.87 6.99
CA ALA A 64 35.08 29.50 7.59
C ALA A 64 34.42 30.48 6.59
N ALA A 65 33.46 29.98 5.81
CA ALA A 65 32.68 30.80 4.90
C ALA A 65 31.67 31.65 5.68
N SER A 66 31.99 32.94 5.79
CA SER A 66 31.19 34.04 6.34
C SER A 66 29.67 33.84 6.30
N VAL A 67 29.06 33.79 7.49
CA VAL A 67 27.61 33.93 7.65
C VAL A 67 27.20 35.36 7.29
N ARG A 68 26.75 35.56 6.04
CA ARG A 68 26.00 36.76 5.68
C ARG A 68 24.55 36.61 6.14
N SER A 69 24.27 37.07 7.35
CA SER A 69 22.91 37.35 7.79
C SER A 69 22.25 38.34 6.83
N MET A 70 21.34 37.85 5.98
CA MET A 70 20.42 38.73 5.28
C MET A 70 19.28 39.09 6.23
N SER A 71 19.42 40.26 6.87
CA SER A 71 18.34 40.88 7.62
C SER A 71 17.21 41.26 6.66
N PHE A 72 16.16 40.44 6.60
CA PHE A 72 14.93 40.81 5.92
C PHE A 72 14.22 41.91 6.73
N PRO A 73 13.82 43.04 6.11
CA PRO A 73 13.12 44.09 6.81
C PRO A 73 11.72 43.61 7.23
N THR A 74 11.45 43.69 8.52
CA THR A 74 10.13 43.48 9.12
C THR A 74 9.17 44.58 8.66
N THR A 75 8.30 44.29 7.69
CA THR A 75 7.15 45.15 7.40
C THR A 75 6.14 45.05 8.54
N ALA A 76 6.15 46.07 9.40
CA ALA A 76 5.20 46.22 10.50
C ALA A 76 3.76 46.33 9.98
N GLY A 77 2.83 45.87 10.81
CA GLY A 77 1.47 45.54 10.40
C GLY A 77 0.58 46.70 9.94
N LEU A 78 -0.49 46.30 9.27
CA LEU A 78 -1.74 47.05 9.27
C LEU A 78 -2.82 46.21 9.96
N ARG A 79 -3.15 46.57 11.20
CA ARG A 79 -4.39 46.10 11.83
C ARG A 79 -5.54 46.93 11.27
N LEU A 80 -6.41 46.32 10.48
CA LEU A 80 -7.75 46.85 10.22
C LEU A 80 -8.77 45.94 10.91
N ALA A 81 -9.18 46.34 12.10
CA ALA A 81 -10.41 45.85 12.71
C ALA A 81 -11.57 46.63 12.08
N ALA A 82 -12.53 45.93 11.49
CA ALA A 82 -13.79 46.50 11.04
C ALA A 82 -14.94 45.55 11.41
N LEU A 83 -15.76 45.99 12.37
CA LEU A 83 -16.99 45.32 12.79
C LEU A 83 -18.06 45.48 11.70
N VAL A 84 -18.66 44.39 11.22
CA VAL A 84 -19.98 44.44 10.56
C VAL A 84 -20.86 43.29 11.03
N ALA A 85 -22.11 43.65 11.29
CA ALA A 85 -23.14 42.90 12.00
C ALA A 85 -23.52 41.51 11.46
N VAL A 86 -23.97 40.69 12.43
CA VAL A 86 -24.79 39.48 12.26
C VAL A 86 -26.14 39.81 11.60
N PRO A 87 -26.67 38.90 10.76
CA PRO A 87 -28.08 38.54 10.88
C PRO A 87 -28.27 37.04 11.11
N VAL A 88 -28.95 36.71 12.20
CA VAL A 88 -29.45 35.34 12.48
C VAL A 88 -30.65 35.09 11.59
N LEU A 89 -30.62 34.00 10.81
CA LEU A 89 -31.84 33.43 10.22
C LEU A 89 -32.02 32.00 10.73
N ALA A 90 -32.76 31.90 11.83
CA ALA A 90 -33.32 30.64 12.29
C ALA A 90 -34.61 30.35 11.50
N LEU A 91 -34.64 29.21 10.80
CA LEU A 91 -35.86 28.64 10.22
C LEU A 91 -36.12 27.29 10.88
N SER A 92 -36.70 27.34 12.08
CA SER A 92 -37.27 26.19 12.75
C SER A 92 -38.61 25.81 12.10
N VAL A 93 -38.61 24.76 11.28
CA VAL A 93 -39.86 24.11 10.85
C VAL A 93 -40.15 22.99 11.85
N ALA A 94 -41.21 23.19 12.63
CA ALA A 94 -41.71 22.18 13.55
C ALA A 94 -42.47 21.08 12.80
N CYS A 95 -42.25 19.83 13.19
CA CYS A 95 -43.22 18.77 13.05
C CYS A 95 -43.29 18.04 14.40
N GLY A 96 -44.40 18.23 15.12
CA GLY A 96 -44.59 17.67 16.46
C GLY A 96 -45.25 16.28 16.43
N GLY A 97 -45.06 15.53 17.51
CA GLY A 97 -45.68 14.23 17.75
C GLY A 97 -45.56 13.85 19.23
N SER A 98 -46.63 14.09 19.98
CA SER A 98 -46.90 13.84 21.41
C SER A 98 -46.26 12.58 22.03
N ASP A 99 -45.66 12.72 23.23
CA ASP A 99 -46.19 12.38 24.59
C ASP A 99 -46.13 10.84 24.87
N ASP A 100 -45.63 10.32 25.99
CA ASP A 100 -45.94 10.66 27.40
C ASP A 100 -44.87 10.23 28.43
N ALA A 101 -45.03 10.71 29.67
CA ALA A 101 -44.63 10.09 30.96
C ALA A 101 -43.14 9.97 31.43
N ALA A 102 -42.79 10.89 32.35
CA ALA A 102 -42.17 10.65 33.67
C ALA A 102 -40.83 9.86 33.84
N GLY A 103 -39.81 10.54 34.40
CA GLY A 103 -38.64 9.86 35.00
C GLY A 103 -37.50 10.79 35.42
N THR A 104 -37.14 10.83 36.70
CA THR A 104 -36.12 11.73 37.27
C THR A 104 -34.68 11.21 37.20
N ARG A 105 -33.75 12.14 36.88
CA ARG A 105 -32.36 12.28 37.39
C ARG A 105 -31.27 11.23 37.03
N SER A 106 -30.17 11.81 36.51
CA SER A 106 -28.76 11.54 36.83
C SER A 106 -27.98 10.39 36.17
N HIS A 107 -26.97 10.83 35.40
CA HIS A 107 -25.57 10.38 35.37
C HIS A 107 -25.17 8.96 34.93
N ASP A 108 -24.20 8.97 34.01
CA ASP A 108 -23.14 7.97 33.78
C ASP A 108 -23.54 6.49 33.71
N ALA A 109 -23.95 6.06 32.51
CA ALA A 109 -23.96 4.66 32.10
C ALA A 109 -23.10 4.47 30.84
N ILE A 110 -21.92 3.87 31.02
CA ILE A 110 -21.13 3.29 29.92
C ILE A 110 -21.96 2.16 29.30
N ALA A 111 -21.87 1.97 27.98
CA ALA A 111 -22.66 0.99 27.24
C ALA A 111 -22.45 -0.43 27.80
N ASP A 112 -23.49 -0.96 28.45
CA ASP A 112 -23.53 -2.30 29.01
C ASP A 112 -23.61 -3.34 27.87
N VAL A 113 -22.74 -4.36 27.92
CA VAL A 113 -22.66 -5.41 26.90
C VAL A 113 -23.60 -6.55 27.30
N PRO A 114 -24.64 -6.87 26.50
CA PRO A 114 -25.57 -7.94 26.86
C PRO A 114 -24.86 -9.30 26.94
N SER A 115 -24.63 -9.79 28.15
CA SER A 115 -24.21 -11.18 28.37
C SER A 115 -25.40 -12.12 28.14
N PRO A 116 -25.23 -13.23 27.38
CA PRO A 116 -26.33 -14.12 27.05
C PRO A 116 -26.77 -14.94 28.27
N LYS A 117 -28.08 -15.00 28.50
CA LYS A 117 -28.70 -15.78 29.59
C LYS A 117 -29.16 -17.14 29.06
N ALA A 118 -28.58 -18.21 29.58
CA ALA A 118 -29.08 -19.58 29.48
C ALA A 118 -29.96 -19.88 30.73
N GLU A 119 -30.86 -20.85 30.83
CA GLU A 119 -31.35 -21.97 29.97
C GLU A 119 -32.92 -21.95 30.00
N PRO A 120 -33.74 -22.92 29.49
CA PRO A 120 -33.43 -24.22 28.86
C PRO A 120 -34.24 -24.61 27.61
N SER A 121 -33.97 -25.81 27.11
CA SER A 121 -34.50 -26.45 25.89
C SER A 121 -35.99 -26.83 25.91
N THR A 122 -36.62 -26.79 24.73
CA THR A 122 -37.67 -27.74 24.32
C THR A 122 -37.53 -28.05 22.82
N ASP A 123 -37.59 -29.33 22.44
CA ASP A 123 -37.38 -29.79 21.07
C ASP A 123 -38.44 -29.31 20.07
N GLY A 124 -38.00 -28.97 18.85
CA GLY A 124 -38.86 -28.49 17.76
C GLY A 124 -38.19 -28.65 16.40
N ASN A 125 -38.18 -29.88 15.88
CA ASN A 125 -37.50 -30.26 14.62
C ASN A 125 -38.05 -29.52 13.39
N THR A 126 -37.40 -28.42 13.00
CA THR A 126 -37.60 -27.78 11.69
C THR A 126 -36.27 -27.64 10.96
N LYS A 127 -36.17 -28.24 9.79
CA LYS A 127 -34.96 -28.30 8.95
C LYS A 127 -34.76 -26.99 8.19
N GLU A 128 -34.49 -25.90 8.90
CA GLU A 128 -34.18 -24.62 8.27
C GLU A 128 -32.76 -24.60 7.69
N LYS A 129 -32.68 -23.99 6.50
CA LYS A 129 -31.49 -23.89 5.67
C LYS A 129 -30.52 -22.92 6.32
N ALA A 130 -29.44 -23.42 6.90
CA ALA A 130 -28.42 -22.61 7.56
C ALA A 130 -27.95 -21.46 6.67
N SER A 131 -28.38 -20.25 7.00
CA SER A 131 -27.77 -19.02 6.49
C SER A 131 -26.34 -18.96 7.05
N PRO A 132 -25.32 -18.64 6.23
CA PRO A 132 -23.95 -18.62 6.74
C PRO A 132 -23.83 -17.57 7.85
N SER A 133 -23.36 -17.99 9.02
CA SER A 133 -23.15 -17.12 10.18
C SER A 133 -22.39 -15.86 9.74
N ALA A 134 -22.93 -14.69 10.09
CA ALA A 134 -22.27 -13.43 9.85
C ALA A 134 -20.87 -13.48 10.49
N LYS A 135 -19.83 -13.31 9.66
CA LYS A 135 -18.45 -13.21 10.16
C LYS A 135 -18.35 -12.07 11.17
N PRO A 136 -17.50 -12.18 12.21
CA PRO A 136 -17.32 -11.10 13.16
C PRO A 136 -16.94 -9.81 12.43
N ALA A 137 -17.59 -8.71 12.83
CA ALA A 137 -17.34 -7.38 12.27
C ALA A 137 -15.88 -6.97 12.52
N GLY A 138 -15.04 -7.19 11.51
CA GLY A 138 -13.58 -7.00 11.61
C GLY A 138 -12.77 -7.87 10.64
N GLN A 139 -13.32 -8.98 10.12
CA GLN A 139 -12.64 -9.82 9.12
C GLN A 139 -13.41 -9.85 7.80
N SER A 140 -12.88 -9.12 6.81
CA SER A 140 -13.37 -9.12 5.42
C SER A 140 -12.87 -10.37 4.67
N ALA A 141 -13.53 -10.74 3.57
CA ALA A 141 -13.03 -11.80 2.69
C ALA A 141 -11.59 -11.51 2.19
N PHE A 142 -11.26 -10.23 2.02
CA PHE A 142 -9.91 -9.76 1.69
C PHE A 142 -8.90 -10.05 2.80
N TYR A 143 -9.22 -9.75 4.06
CA TYR A 143 -8.35 -10.08 5.20
C TYR A 143 -8.08 -11.59 5.27
N ASP A 144 -9.11 -12.42 5.11
CA ASP A 144 -8.96 -13.88 5.15
C ASP A 144 -8.08 -14.43 4.02
N ALA A 145 -8.25 -13.92 2.80
CA ALA A 145 -7.43 -14.31 1.65
C ALA A 145 -5.97 -13.84 1.82
N GLN A 146 -5.76 -12.65 2.38
CA GLN A 146 -4.43 -12.13 2.70
C GLN A 146 -3.74 -12.94 3.80
N VAL A 147 -4.47 -13.42 4.81
CA VAL A 147 -3.94 -14.38 5.80
C VAL A 147 -3.59 -15.72 5.14
N ALA A 148 -4.36 -16.20 4.17
CA ALA A 148 -4.02 -17.41 3.41
C ALA A 148 -2.73 -17.22 2.59
N PHE A 149 -2.58 -16.09 1.90
CA PHE A 149 -1.35 -15.71 1.20
C PHE A 149 -0.14 -15.65 2.14
N VAL A 150 -0.24 -14.97 3.28
CA VAL A 150 0.85 -14.89 4.26
C VAL A 150 1.22 -16.28 4.82
N ARG A 151 0.24 -17.15 5.07
CA ARG A 151 0.50 -18.56 5.45
C ARG A 151 1.27 -19.31 4.37
N CYS A 152 0.95 -19.10 3.08
CA CYS A 152 1.75 -19.63 1.99
C CYS A 152 3.17 -19.06 1.99
N MET A 153 3.34 -17.74 2.13
CA MET A 153 4.66 -17.09 2.16
C MET A 153 5.58 -17.67 3.23
N ARG A 154 5.04 -17.96 4.42
CA ARG A 154 5.77 -18.59 5.54
C ARG A 154 6.10 -20.06 5.32
N SER A 155 5.17 -20.83 4.74
CA SER A 155 5.30 -22.30 4.63
C SER A 155 5.96 -22.77 3.34
N LYS A 156 5.58 -22.22 2.18
CA LYS A 156 6.09 -22.57 0.84
C LYS A 156 6.99 -21.46 0.26
N GLY A 157 6.64 -20.20 0.50
CA GLY A 157 7.29 -19.05 -0.15
C GLY A 157 8.72 -18.76 0.32
N GLY A 158 9.22 -19.38 1.39
CA GLY A 158 10.57 -19.20 1.91
C GLY A 158 10.75 -17.99 2.84
N TYR A 159 9.65 -17.45 3.38
CA TYR A 159 9.64 -16.27 4.26
C TYR A 159 8.97 -16.56 5.60
N GLN A 160 9.62 -17.35 6.46
CA GLN A 160 9.07 -17.72 7.78
C GLN A 160 8.70 -16.50 8.64
N ASP A 161 9.41 -15.38 8.47
CA ASP A 161 9.21 -14.10 9.15
C ASP A 161 8.30 -13.10 8.39
N TYR A 162 7.60 -13.53 7.33
CA TYR A 162 6.65 -12.64 6.63
C TYR A 162 5.57 -12.12 7.58
N PRO A 163 5.27 -10.80 7.62
CA PRO A 163 4.31 -10.23 8.56
C PRO A 163 2.86 -10.60 8.21
N ASP A 164 1.99 -10.67 9.21
CA ASP A 164 0.55 -10.77 8.99
C ASP A 164 -0.01 -9.45 8.41
N PRO A 165 -1.14 -9.50 7.68
CA PRO A 165 -1.81 -8.28 7.23
C PRO A 165 -2.29 -7.44 8.41
N LYS A 166 -2.40 -6.13 8.18
CA LYS A 166 -3.11 -5.21 9.08
C LYS A 166 -4.59 -5.60 9.15
N LEU A 167 -5.32 -5.08 10.15
CA LEU A 167 -6.78 -5.26 10.25
C LEU A 167 -7.56 -4.70 9.04
N SER A 168 -6.95 -3.80 8.25
CA SER A 168 -7.47 -3.35 6.95
C SER A 168 -7.38 -4.41 5.83
N GLY A 169 -6.73 -5.55 6.08
CA GLY A 169 -6.43 -6.60 5.11
C GLY A 169 -5.15 -6.34 4.30
N HIS A 170 -4.68 -5.10 4.21
CA HIS A 170 -3.46 -4.78 3.49
C HIS A 170 -2.19 -5.23 4.23
N LEU A 171 -1.18 -5.63 3.47
CA LEU A 171 0.11 -6.05 4.01
C LEU A 171 0.91 -4.87 4.60
N ASP A 172 1.74 -5.16 5.59
CA ASP A 172 2.72 -4.21 6.13
C ASP A 172 3.96 -4.15 5.22
N TRP A 173 3.82 -3.42 4.10
CA TRP A 173 4.86 -3.28 3.10
C TRP A 173 6.17 -2.68 3.63
N THR A 174 6.11 -1.84 4.67
CA THR A 174 7.32 -1.34 5.33
C THR A 174 8.16 -2.50 5.89
N LYS A 175 7.52 -3.44 6.63
CA LYS A 175 8.19 -4.63 7.17
C LYS A 175 8.60 -5.62 6.08
N ILE A 176 7.79 -5.79 5.04
CA ILE A 176 8.11 -6.68 3.91
C ILE A 176 9.35 -6.19 3.17
N ASN A 177 9.46 -4.88 2.95
CA ASN A 177 10.63 -4.27 2.33
C ASN A 177 11.87 -4.45 3.22
N GLU A 178 11.76 -4.25 4.55
CA GLU A 178 12.85 -4.52 5.50
C GLU A 178 13.34 -5.99 5.45
N ILE A 179 12.43 -6.96 5.26
CA ILE A 179 12.80 -8.37 5.04
C ILE A 179 13.50 -8.54 3.68
N GLY A 180 12.98 -7.89 2.63
CA GLY A 180 13.51 -7.95 1.26
C GLY A 180 14.89 -7.32 1.08
N SER A 181 15.21 -6.24 1.80
CA SER A 181 16.50 -5.55 1.78
C SER A 181 17.65 -6.37 2.38
N ARG A 182 17.35 -7.47 3.09
CA ARG A 182 18.37 -8.37 3.65
C ARG A 182 19.04 -9.18 2.51
N PRO A 183 20.36 -9.41 2.54
CA PRO A 183 21.06 -10.13 1.48
C PRO A 183 20.42 -11.49 1.14
N GLY A 184 20.12 -11.71 -0.15
CA GLY A 184 19.49 -12.96 -0.62
C GLY A 184 18.02 -13.16 -0.22
N ARG A 185 17.33 -12.11 0.25
CA ARG A 185 15.92 -12.17 0.67
C ARG A 185 14.93 -11.42 -0.25
N ASN A 186 15.37 -10.71 -1.29
CA ASN A 186 14.43 -10.07 -2.23
C ASN A 186 13.76 -11.06 -3.22
N GLU A 187 14.41 -12.19 -3.49
CA GLU A 187 13.96 -13.18 -4.49
C GLU A 187 12.62 -13.84 -4.11
N GLY A 188 11.54 -13.40 -4.75
CA GLY A 188 10.19 -13.91 -4.51
C GLY A 188 9.43 -13.20 -3.37
N ILE A 189 9.90 -12.06 -2.85
CA ILE A 189 9.27 -11.36 -1.71
C ILE A 189 7.80 -10.98 -1.94
N LYS A 190 7.35 -10.88 -3.20
CA LYS A 190 5.98 -10.56 -3.59
C LYS A 190 5.05 -11.77 -3.80
N ALA A 191 5.58 -12.98 -4.04
CA ALA A 191 4.76 -14.15 -4.44
C ALA A 191 5.35 -15.52 -4.03
N GLY A 192 6.33 -15.52 -3.14
CA GLY A 192 7.12 -16.68 -2.74
C GLY A 192 8.26 -16.96 -3.72
N LYS A 193 9.32 -17.62 -3.22
CA LYS A 193 10.38 -18.19 -4.07
C LYS A 193 9.77 -19.08 -5.15
N ASN A 194 10.28 -18.99 -6.36
CA ASN A 194 9.75 -19.69 -7.54
C ASN A 194 8.25 -19.46 -7.80
N ASN A 195 7.69 -18.31 -7.37
CA ASN A 195 6.27 -17.97 -7.50
C ASN A 195 5.31 -18.96 -6.80
N ALA A 196 5.78 -19.64 -5.75
CA ALA A 196 5.04 -20.73 -5.07
C ALA A 196 3.72 -20.32 -4.38
N CYS A 197 3.41 -19.02 -4.30
CA CYS A 197 2.21 -18.46 -3.68
C CYS A 197 1.43 -17.51 -4.59
N VAL A 198 1.58 -17.62 -5.92
CA VAL A 198 0.84 -16.78 -6.89
C VAL A 198 -0.67 -17.05 -6.83
N ASP A 199 -1.11 -18.29 -6.62
CA ASP A 199 -2.53 -18.61 -6.55
C ASP A 199 -3.20 -17.95 -5.33
N GLU A 200 -2.56 -18.01 -4.16
CA GLU A 200 -3.05 -17.32 -2.96
C GLU A 200 -2.99 -15.78 -3.10
N LEU A 201 -2.00 -15.23 -3.80
CA LEU A 201 -1.92 -13.80 -4.12
C LEU A 201 -3.07 -13.36 -5.06
N GLN A 202 -3.32 -14.11 -6.13
CA GLN A 202 -4.41 -13.85 -7.07
C GLN A 202 -5.77 -13.98 -6.38
N ALA A 203 -5.95 -14.98 -5.50
CA ALA A 203 -7.15 -15.12 -4.70
C ALA A 203 -7.40 -13.91 -3.80
N ALA A 204 -6.35 -13.34 -3.19
CA ALA A 204 -6.45 -12.11 -2.40
C ALA A 204 -6.81 -10.88 -3.26
N MET A 205 -6.17 -10.71 -4.41
CA MET A 205 -6.49 -9.62 -5.35
C MET A 205 -7.93 -9.71 -5.89
N ALA A 206 -8.44 -10.92 -6.13
CA ALA A 206 -9.80 -11.14 -6.65
C ALA A 206 -10.92 -10.73 -5.66
N VAL A 207 -10.61 -10.59 -4.38
CA VAL A 207 -11.54 -10.14 -3.32
C VAL A 207 -11.17 -8.78 -2.71
N GLU A 208 -10.19 -8.07 -3.29
CA GLU A 208 -9.80 -6.74 -2.82
C GLU A 208 -10.98 -5.74 -2.97
N PRO A 209 -11.32 -4.97 -1.92
CA PRO A 209 -12.36 -3.95 -2.03
C PRO A 209 -12.02 -2.92 -3.10
N LYS A 210 -13.01 -2.51 -3.91
CA LYS A 210 -12.80 -1.52 -4.97
C LYS A 210 -12.30 -0.19 -4.37
N ARG A 211 -11.05 0.14 -4.67
CA ARG A 211 -10.39 1.37 -4.21
C ARG A 211 -10.88 2.61 -4.96
N ASP A 212 -11.11 3.68 -4.20
CA ASP A 212 -11.34 5.03 -4.73
C ASP A 212 -10.03 5.55 -5.34
N GLN A 213 -9.97 5.57 -6.68
CA GLN A 213 -8.74 5.91 -7.40
C GLN A 213 -8.40 7.40 -7.27
N GLN A 214 -9.40 8.28 -7.12
CA GLN A 214 -9.16 9.71 -6.93
C GLN A 214 -8.50 9.96 -5.57
N LYS A 215 -9.04 9.38 -4.49
CA LYS A 215 -8.41 9.46 -3.15
C LYS A 215 -7.04 8.81 -3.10
N ALA A 216 -6.84 7.70 -3.83
CA ALA A 216 -5.52 7.07 -3.93
C ALA A 216 -4.50 7.98 -4.62
N TYR A 217 -4.87 8.64 -5.71
CA TYR A 217 -4.03 9.61 -6.40
C TYR A 217 -3.67 10.80 -5.51
N GLU A 218 -4.66 11.40 -4.84
CA GLU A 218 -4.45 12.53 -3.92
C GLU A 218 -3.51 12.16 -2.76
N SER A 219 -3.67 10.96 -2.20
CA SER A 219 -2.82 10.42 -1.15
C SER A 219 -1.38 10.19 -1.62
N MET A 220 -1.16 9.59 -2.80
CA MET A 220 0.18 9.42 -3.37
C MET A 220 0.81 10.76 -3.76
N LEU A 221 0.01 11.75 -4.19
CA LEU A 221 0.50 13.10 -4.49
C LEU A 221 0.96 13.82 -3.21
N ALA A 222 0.21 13.70 -2.11
CA ALA A 222 0.60 14.22 -0.81
C ALA A 222 1.87 13.54 -0.26
N HIS A 223 2.05 12.24 -0.52
CA HIS A 223 3.30 11.54 -0.19
C HIS A 223 4.47 12.02 -1.06
N ALA A 224 4.31 12.12 -2.38
CA ALA A 224 5.33 12.61 -3.29
C ALA A 224 5.78 14.05 -2.99
N GLN A 225 4.84 14.93 -2.61
CA GLN A 225 5.14 16.27 -2.11
C GLN A 225 6.00 16.19 -0.84
N CYS A 226 5.53 15.48 0.17
CA CYS A 226 6.24 15.32 1.44
C CYS A 226 7.65 14.73 1.25
N MET A 227 7.83 13.73 0.36
CA MET A 227 9.12 13.13 0.06
C MET A 227 10.11 14.15 -0.52
N ARG A 228 9.64 15.03 -1.42
CA ARG A 228 10.45 16.14 -1.95
C ARG A 228 10.79 17.18 -0.88
N ASP A 229 9.84 17.51 -0.02
CA ASP A 229 10.04 18.46 1.09
C ASP A 229 11.02 17.92 2.14
N ASN A 230 11.13 16.59 2.29
CA ASN A 230 12.13 15.90 3.11
C ASN A 230 13.41 15.52 2.33
N GLY A 231 13.74 16.27 1.27
CA GLY A 231 15.04 16.20 0.58
C GLY A 231 15.11 15.24 -0.60
N ILE A 232 14.12 14.37 -0.83
CA ILE A 232 14.06 13.46 -1.99
C ILE A 232 13.51 14.22 -3.21
N SER A 233 14.18 15.30 -3.59
CA SER A 233 13.70 16.33 -4.53
C SER A 233 13.31 15.83 -5.92
N ARG A 234 13.83 14.66 -6.34
CA ARG A 234 13.53 14.01 -7.63
C ARG A 234 12.43 12.94 -7.56
N PHE A 235 11.77 12.77 -6.41
CA PHE A 235 10.60 11.89 -6.27
C PHE A 235 9.45 12.41 -7.16
N THR A 236 9.01 11.58 -8.11
CA THR A 236 8.01 11.96 -9.11
C THR A 236 6.60 11.95 -8.53
N ASN A 237 5.69 12.73 -9.12
CA ASN A 237 4.27 12.71 -8.75
C ASN A 237 3.59 11.46 -9.35
N PRO A 238 2.51 10.93 -8.74
CA PRO A 238 1.67 9.90 -9.36
C PRO A 238 1.03 10.39 -10.67
N VAL A 239 0.54 9.45 -11.48
CA VAL A 239 -0.20 9.72 -12.72
C VAL A 239 -1.47 8.88 -12.79
N MET A 240 -2.47 9.31 -13.55
CA MET A 240 -3.64 8.50 -13.86
C MET A 240 -3.42 7.73 -15.17
N SER A 241 -3.59 6.41 -15.16
CA SER A 241 -3.49 5.57 -16.35
C SER A 241 -4.54 4.45 -16.33
N GLY A 242 -5.28 4.27 -17.42
CA GLY A 242 -6.34 3.25 -17.51
C GLY A 242 -7.44 3.36 -16.45
N GLY A 243 -7.68 4.57 -15.91
CA GLY A 243 -8.60 4.80 -14.79
C GLY A 243 -8.05 4.44 -13.40
N ASN A 244 -6.78 4.02 -13.30
CA ASN A 244 -6.11 3.71 -12.05
C ASN A 244 -5.08 4.79 -11.69
N ALA A 245 -4.93 5.04 -10.39
CA ALA A 245 -3.84 5.86 -9.88
C ALA A 245 -2.56 5.03 -9.86
N ILE A 246 -1.59 5.44 -10.68
CA ILE A 246 -0.24 4.86 -10.73
C ILE A 246 0.65 5.67 -9.79
N PRO A 247 1.40 5.02 -8.89
CA PRO A 247 2.30 5.68 -7.95
C PRO A 247 3.39 6.48 -8.66
N GLY A 248 3.81 7.56 -7.99
CA GLY A 248 5.07 8.22 -8.28
C GLY A 248 6.22 7.51 -7.56
N GLY A 249 7.44 7.96 -7.82
CA GLY A 249 8.65 7.35 -7.28
C GLY A 249 9.87 7.72 -8.10
N ASP A 250 10.75 6.75 -8.34
CA ASP A 250 12.00 6.99 -9.02
C ASP A 250 11.75 7.24 -10.52
N PRO A 251 12.29 8.33 -11.11
CA PRO A 251 12.08 8.62 -12.53
C PRO A 251 12.72 7.58 -13.47
N ASN A 252 13.60 6.69 -12.98
CA ASN A 252 14.18 5.60 -13.74
C ASN A 252 14.40 4.34 -12.86
N PRO A 253 13.42 3.43 -12.72
CA PRO A 253 13.58 2.23 -11.90
C PRO A 253 14.67 1.27 -12.39
N GLY A 254 15.12 1.38 -13.65
CA GLY A 254 16.26 0.62 -14.18
C GLY A 254 17.64 1.22 -13.84
N SER A 255 17.68 2.46 -13.36
CA SER A 255 18.88 3.13 -12.85
C SER A 255 18.46 4.15 -11.78
N PRO A 256 18.18 3.69 -10.55
CA PRO A 256 17.60 4.53 -9.50
C PRO A 256 18.45 5.77 -9.23
N VAL A 257 17.77 6.91 -9.16
CA VAL A 257 18.35 8.22 -8.86
C VAL A 257 18.63 8.37 -7.37
N TYR A 258 17.91 7.65 -6.52
CA TYR A 258 18.14 7.59 -5.08
C TYR A 258 18.24 6.15 -4.59
N ASP A 259 19.07 5.93 -3.57
CA ASP A 259 19.23 4.64 -2.91
C ASP A 259 18.13 4.45 -1.84
N PRO A 260 17.24 3.45 -1.96
CA PRO A 260 16.22 3.16 -0.95
C PRO A 260 16.81 2.78 0.42
N GLU A 261 18.06 2.32 0.46
CA GLU A 261 18.75 1.97 1.71
C GLU A 261 19.40 3.17 2.41
N SER A 262 19.49 4.33 1.75
CA SER A 262 20.10 5.52 2.29
C SER A 262 19.35 6.08 3.52
N PRO A 263 20.06 6.66 4.52
CA PRO A 263 19.41 7.26 5.69
C PRO A 263 18.38 8.34 5.32
N ALA A 264 18.72 9.22 4.37
CA ALA A 264 17.83 10.30 3.92
C ALA A 264 16.51 9.77 3.33
N TYR A 265 16.55 8.70 2.52
CA TYR A 265 15.33 8.09 1.99
C TYR A 265 14.48 7.46 3.09
N LYS A 266 15.10 6.74 4.03
CA LYS A 266 14.39 6.10 5.17
C LYS A 266 13.75 7.12 6.10
N GLU A 267 14.46 8.20 6.44
CA GLU A 267 13.95 9.31 7.26
C GLU A 267 12.76 10.01 6.58
N ALA A 268 12.88 10.33 5.28
CA ALA A 268 11.79 10.91 4.51
C ALA A 268 10.57 9.96 4.44
N ARG A 269 10.79 8.66 4.22
CA ARG A 269 9.72 7.66 4.13
C ARG A 269 8.94 7.53 5.44
N GLU A 270 9.61 7.47 6.59
CA GLU A 270 8.92 7.42 7.88
C GLU A 270 8.21 8.74 8.21
N ALA A 271 8.82 9.90 7.93
CA ALA A 271 8.17 11.21 8.08
C ALA A 271 6.89 11.34 7.21
N CYS A 272 6.90 10.76 6.01
CA CYS A 272 5.82 10.87 5.02
C CYS A 272 4.84 9.69 5.00
N LYS A 273 5.02 8.69 5.86
CA LYS A 273 4.20 7.46 5.94
C LYS A 273 2.71 7.74 6.11
N THR A 274 2.37 8.74 6.92
CA THR A 274 0.99 9.16 7.23
C THR A 274 0.25 9.82 6.06
N LYS A 275 0.93 10.12 4.95
CA LYS A 275 0.31 10.68 3.74
C LYS A 275 -0.34 9.61 2.85
N LEU A 276 0.05 8.35 3.04
CA LEU A 276 -0.46 7.21 2.27
C LEU A 276 -1.66 6.57 2.96
N LEU A 277 -2.71 6.28 2.19
CA LEU A 277 -3.74 5.33 2.59
C LEU A 277 -3.13 3.93 2.72
N ASP A 278 -3.70 3.11 3.60
CA ASP A 278 -3.34 1.70 3.73
C ASP A 278 -3.39 0.98 2.37
N GLY A 279 -2.44 0.07 2.15
CA GLY A 279 -2.29 -0.65 0.88
C GLY A 279 -1.53 0.09 -0.22
N LEU A 280 -1.41 1.43 -0.18
CA LEU A 280 -0.68 2.18 -1.22
C LEU A 280 0.85 2.04 -1.12
N ASP A 281 1.36 1.75 0.08
CA ASP A 281 2.81 1.82 0.38
C ASP A 281 3.69 0.84 -0.41
N GLY A 282 3.16 -0.32 -0.80
CA GLY A 282 3.89 -1.32 -1.59
C GLY A 282 3.75 -1.21 -3.09
N MET A 283 3.07 -0.16 -3.59
CA MET A 283 2.98 0.11 -5.01
C MET A 283 4.07 1.09 -5.49
N GLN A 284 4.57 1.96 -4.61
CA GLN A 284 5.67 2.90 -4.87
C GLN A 284 7.04 2.22 -4.88
#